data_AF-A0A2R6CE05-F1
#
_entry.id   AF-A0A2R6CE05-F1
#
_cell.length_a   1.000
_cell.length_b   1.000
_cell.length_c   1.000
_cell.angle_alpha   90.00
_cell.angle_beta   90.00
_cell.angle_gamma   90.00
#
_symmetry.space_group_name_H-M   'P 1'
#
loop_
_entity.id
_entity.type
_entity.pdbx_description
1 polymer ?
#
loop_
_entity_poly.entity_id
_entity_poly.type
_entity_poly.pdbx_seq_one_letter_code
_entity_poly.pdbx_strand_id
1 'polypeptide(L)' 'GDVRQSGSTAKLSVRVEQIVSKYSWATLNPGDMVSTGTISGVAAFRKPDPTPFFLKKGDVLECEIANIGLIRNTVMNAE' A
#
# COMPACT_ATOMS: atom_id res chain seq x y z
N GLY A 1 -0.82 15.22 -7.20
CA GLY A 1 -2.18 15.06 -6.64
C GLY A 1 -2.18 15.36 -5.15
N ASP A 2 -3.25 14.96 -4.44
CA ASP A 2 -3.33 15.09 -2.99
C ASP A 2 -2.57 13.96 -2.29
N VAL A 3 -1.55 14.30 -1.48
CA VAL A 3 -0.80 13.30 -0.72
C VAL A 3 -1.72 12.66 0.33
N ARG A 4 -2.04 11.37 0.14
CA ARG A 4 -2.89 10.61 1.06
C ARG A 4 -2.12 9.86 2.14
N GLN A 5 -0.96 9.29 1.77
CA GLN A 5 -0.10 8.50 2.67
C GLN A 5 1.35 8.92 2.42
N SER A 6 2.10 9.22 3.48
CA SER A 6 3.52 9.55 3.40
C SER A 6 4.25 9.10 4.67
N GLY A 7 5.38 8.43 4.51
CA GLY A 7 6.14 7.88 5.62
C GLY A 7 7.39 7.14 5.18
N SER A 8 7.98 6.40 6.11
CA SER A 8 9.26 5.72 5.91
C SER A 8 9.18 4.28 6.43
N THR A 9 9.84 3.36 5.72
CA THR A 9 10.02 1.96 6.13
C THR A 9 10.85 1.82 7.42
N ALA A 10 11.52 2.88 7.88
CA ALA A 10 12.11 2.93 9.20
C ALA A 10 11.07 2.77 10.34
N LYS A 11 9.79 3.09 10.08
CA LYS A 11 8.69 2.99 11.04
C LYS A 11 7.91 1.67 10.97
N LEU A 12 8.39 0.68 10.23
CA LEU A 12 7.78 -0.65 10.22
C LEU A 12 7.76 -1.23 11.65
N SER A 13 6.57 -1.55 12.16
CA SER A 13 6.39 -2.18 13.47
C SER A 13 6.85 -3.64 13.49
N VAL A 14 6.84 -4.30 12.32
CA VAL A 14 7.37 -5.64 12.09
C VAL A 14 8.36 -5.55 10.93
N ARG A 15 9.61 -5.96 11.16
CA ARG A 15 10.69 -5.85 10.18
C ARG A 15 10.56 -6.90 9.07
N VAL A 16 11.17 -6.65 7.91
CA VAL A 16 11.04 -7.51 6.72
C VAL A 16 11.52 -8.93 7.02
N GLU A 17 12.65 -9.08 7.70
CA GLU A 17 13.21 -10.37 8.11
C GLU A 17 12.28 -11.16 9.05
N GLN A 18 11.52 -10.44 9.90
CA GLN A 18 10.54 -11.05 10.79
C GLN A 18 9.30 -11.53 10.03
N ILE A 19 8.86 -10.76 9.03
CA ILE A 19 7.75 -11.16 8.14
C ILE A 19 8.13 -12.43 7.39
N VAL A 20 9.29 -12.45 6.72
CA VAL A 20 9.76 -13.61 5.96
C VAL A 20 9.88 -14.84 6.85
N SER A 21 10.53 -14.71 8.02
CA SER A 21 10.66 -15.80 9.00
C SER A 21 9.29 -16.30 9.47
N LYS A 22 8.35 -15.40 9.77
CA LYS A 22 7.01 -15.74 10.26
C LYS A 22 6.20 -16.56 9.26
N TYR A 23 6.37 -16.37 7.95
CA TYR A 23 5.62 -17.09 6.92
C TYR A 23 6.36 -18.28 6.32
N SER A 24 7.64 -18.47 6.64
CA SER A 24 8.46 -19.59 6.14
C SER A 24 8.07 -20.97 6.71
N TRP A 25 6.99 -21.06 7.51
CA TRP A 25 6.38 -22.36 7.83
C TRP A 25 5.70 -22.99 6.60
N ALA A 26 5.32 -22.16 5.61
CA ALA A 26 5.05 -22.59 4.26
C ALA A 26 6.29 -22.31 3.40
N THR A 27 6.63 -23.22 2.49
CA THR A 27 7.75 -23.01 1.57
C THR A 27 7.49 -21.79 0.71
N LEU A 28 8.33 -20.76 0.87
CA LEU A 28 8.39 -19.62 -0.04
C LEU A 28 9.19 -20.04 -1.29
N ASN A 29 8.66 -19.72 -2.45
CA ASN A 29 9.25 -20.08 -3.74
C ASN A 29 9.90 -18.84 -4.38
N PRO A 30 10.94 -19.04 -5.22
CA PRO A 30 11.48 -17.96 -6.04
C PRO A 30 10.37 -17.32 -6.89
N GLY A 31 10.23 -16.00 -6.77
CA GLY A 31 9.19 -15.22 -7.44
C GLY A 31 7.98 -14.87 -6.56
N ASP A 32 7.88 -15.42 -5.35
CA ASP A 32 6.83 -15.04 -4.41
C ASP A 32 6.95 -13.55 -4.01
N MET A 33 5.80 -12.88 -3.93
CA MET A 33 5.69 -11.46 -3.60
C MET A 33 5.07 -11.26 -2.22
N VAL A 34 5.78 -10.53 -1.35
CA VAL A 34 5.31 -10.20 0.00
C VAL A 34 4.96 -8.72 0.10
N SER A 35 3.71 -8.40 0.42
CA SER A 35 3.32 -7.03 0.76
C SER A 35 3.53 -6.78 2.25
N THR A 36 4.40 -5.83 2.58
CA THR A 36 4.85 -5.56 3.97
C THR A 36 3.91 -4.64 4.75
N GLY A 37 2.71 -4.37 4.22
CA GLY A 37 1.70 -3.51 4.85
C GLY A 37 1.76 -2.04 4.40
N THR A 38 0.98 -1.20 5.08
CA THR A 38 0.80 0.22 4.75
C THR A 38 0.74 1.08 6.02
N ILE A 39 0.89 2.39 5.87
CA ILE A 39 0.87 3.38 6.96
C ILE A 39 -0.50 4.07 7.07
N SER A 40 -0.66 4.97 8.06
CA SER A 40 -1.84 5.83 8.19
C SER A 40 -2.12 6.65 6.93
N GLY A 41 -3.40 6.95 6.68
CA GLY A 41 -3.84 7.82 5.59
C GLY A 41 -4.73 7.12 4.55
N VAL A 42 -4.94 5.81 4.68
CA VAL A 42 -5.98 5.09 3.92
C VAL A 42 -7.36 5.71 4.19
N ALA A 43 -8.20 5.72 3.16
CA ALA A 43 -9.51 6.37 3.22
C ALA A 43 -10.42 5.82 4.33
N ALA A 44 -10.36 4.50 4.59
CA ALA A 44 -11.28 3.79 5.50
C ALA A 44 -11.30 4.32 6.94
N PHE A 45 -10.24 4.99 7.39
CA PHE A 45 -10.14 5.54 8.75
C PHE A 45 -10.38 7.06 8.82
N ARG A 46 -10.79 7.70 7.71
CA ARG A 46 -11.16 9.12 7.71
C ARG A 46 -12.50 9.33 8.40
N LYS A 47 -12.60 10.42 9.17
CA LYS A 47 -13.81 10.82 9.92
C LYS A 47 -14.34 12.15 9.38
N PRO A 48 -15.64 12.46 9.55
CA PRO A 48 -16.69 11.61 10.15
C PRO A 48 -17.18 10.49 9.21
N ASP A 49 -17.11 10.70 7.89
CA ASP A 49 -17.49 9.73 6.87
C ASP A 49 -16.31 9.48 5.91
N PRO A 50 -15.82 8.24 5.76
CA PRO A 50 -14.73 7.91 4.84
C PRO A 50 -15.16 7.80 3.38
N THR A 51 -16.47 7.64 3.09
CA THR A 51 -16.96 7.31 1.74
C THR A 51 -16.54 8.29 0.64
N PRO A 52 -16.45 9.62 0.87
CA PRO A 52 -16.05 10.54 -0.18
C PRO A 52 -14.59 10.36 -0.65
N PHE A 53 -13.75 9.72 0.17
CA PHE A 53 -12.32 9.55 -0.05
C PHE A 53 -11.94 8.19 -0.66
N PHE A 54 -12.89 7.27 -0.80
CA PHE A 54 -12.67 6.04 -1.56
C PHE A 54 -12.45 6.35 -3.04
N LEU A 55 -11.75 5.42 -3.70
CA LEU A 55 -11.42 5.52 -5.12
C LEU A 55 -12.69 5.52 -5.96
N LYS A 56 -12.75 6.40 -6.96
CA LYS A 56 -13.85 6.56 -7.91
C LYS A 56 -13.33 6.40 -9.33
N LYS A 57 -14.23 6.03 -10.24
CA LYS A 57 -13.92 5.98 -11.68
C LYS A 57 -13.30 7.30 -12.13
N GLY A 58 -12.16 7.21 -12.82
CA GLY A 58 -11.41 8.36 -13.33
C GLY A 58 -10.36 8.91 -12.35
N ASP A 59 -10.34 8.47 -11.09
CA ASP A 59 -9.26 8.84 -10.18
C ASP A 59 -7.92 8.30 -10.70
N VAL A 60 -6.87 9.11 -10.61
CA VAL A 60 -5.49 8.70 -10.92
C VAL A 60 -4.75 8.51 -9.60
N LEU A 61 -4.35 7.28 -9.32
CA LEU A 61 -3.58 6.89 -8.14
C LEU A 61 -2.10 6.85 -8.47
N GLU A 62 -1.30 7.51 -7.64
CA GLU A 62 0.16 7.56 -7.72
C GLU A 62 0.77 7.01 -6.43
N CYS A 63 1.65 6.02 -6.56
CA CYS A 63 2.37 5.39 -5.45
C CYS A 63 3.87 5.43 -5.74
N GLU A 64 4.65 6.03 -4.84
CA GLU A 64 6.09 6.19 -5.00
C GLU A 64 6.85 5.57 -3.84
N ILE A 65 7.97 4.91 -4.15
CA ILE A 65 9.00 4.57 -3.16
C ILE A 65 10.32 5.16 -3.63
N ALA A 66 10.95 5.97 -2.78
CA ALA A 66 12.23 6.58 -3.06
C ALA A 66 13.28 5.54 -3.48
N ASN A 67 14.03 5.84 -4.54
CA ASN A 67 15.04 4.98 -5.17
C ASN A 67 14.50 3.68 -5.83
N ILE A 68 13.18 3.47 -5.90
CA ILE A 68 12.58 2.35 -6.63
C ILE A 68 11.81 2.87 -7.84
N GLY A 69 10.87 3.80 -7.63
CA GLY A 69 10.11 4.41 -8.72
C GLY A 69 8.68 4.78 -8.34
N LEU A 70 7.96 5.27 -9.36
CA LEU A 70 6.57 5.70 -9.30
C LEU A 70 5.69 4.73 -10.11
N ILE A 71 4.60 4.28 -9.50
CA ILE A 71 3.53 3.56 -10.18
C ILE A 71 2.32 4.49 -10.27
N ARG A 72 1.78 4.67 -11.48
CA ARG A 72 0.56 5.45 -11.75
C ARG A 72 -0.51 4.56 -12.37
N ASN A 73 -1.70 4.53 -11.79
CA ASN A 73 -2.85 3.77 -12.31
C ASN A 73 -4.10 4.65 -12.36
N THR A 74 -4.92 4.47 -13.39
CA THR A 74 -6.24 5.11 -13.48
C THR A 74 -7.32 4.13 -13.02
N VAL A 75 -8.18 4.56 -12.11
CA VAL A 75 -9.26 3.75 -11.55
C VAL A 75 -10.41 3.65 -12.57
N MET A 76 -10.83 2.43 -12.83
CA MET A 76 -11.96 2.11 -13.69
C MET A 76 -12.97 1.28 -12.90
N ASN A 77 -14.24 1.34 -13.28
CA ASN A 77 -15.22 0.38 -12.75
C ASN A 77 -14.94 -1.00 -13.33
N ALA A 78 -15.30 -2.06 -12.61
CA ALA A 78 -15.50 -3.36 -13.24
C ALA A 78 -16.61 -3.21 -14.29
N GLU A 79 -16.35 -3.65 -15.51
CA GLU A 79 -17.36 -3.76 -16.56
C GLU A 79 -18.37 -4.87 -16.24
#